data_AF-A0A8T4XIU8-F1
#
_entry.id   AF-A0A8T4XIU8-F1
#
_cell.length_a   1.000
_cell.length_b   1.000
_cell.length_c   1.000
_cell.angle_alpha   90.00
_cell.angle_beta   90.00
_cell.angle_gamma   90.00
#
_symmetry.space_group_name_H-M   'P 1'
#
loop_
_entity.id
_entity.type
_entity.pdbx_description
1 polymer ?
#
loop_
_entity_poly.entity_id
_entity_poly.type
_entity_poly.pdbx_seq_one_letter_code
_entity_poly.pdbx_strand_id
1 'polypeptide(L)'
;MRIKIGELKSDLGLFKDLEVSIGKVVSEEWLEEAGPTPFPTITDLRDWDLKLLQRYKPFYMPFCDLCCLCTFGKCDLTGDKRGACGLNMAGQQSRIVLLACCIGAATHISHARHLVDHLIEKFGRDHPIDVGGLSVEVEAPITRLVCGIKPKTLGDLEDVLGYLERELTRLLAATHTGQEESNLDFESKVFHAGMIDHVGLEIADVAQ
;
A
#
# COMPACT_ATOMS: atom_id res chain seq x y z
N MET A 1 -5.12 -23.49 -0.19
CA MET A 1 -5.50 -24.92 -0.01
C MET A 1 -4.48 -25.60 0.88
N ARG A 2 -4.88 -26.35 1.92
CA ARG A 2 -3.96 -27.12 2.78
C ARG A 2 -4.06 -28.61 2.45
N ILE A 3 -2.97 -29.21 1.99
CA ILE A 3 -2.87 -30.65 1.78
C ILE A 3 -1.96 -31.21 2.87
N LYS A 4 -2.48 -32.17 3.64
CA LYS A 4 -1.70 -32.96 4.59
C LYS A 4 -1.41 -34.32 3.98
N ILE A 5 -0.13 -34.65 3.82
CA ILE A 5 0.33 -35.95 3.33
C ILE A 5 1.01 -36.66 4.49
N GLY A 6 0.42 -37.75 4.97
CA GLY A 6 0.96 -38.50 6.11
C GLY A 6 2.34 -39.09 5.85
N GLU A 7 2.58 -39.59 4.62
CA GLU A 7 3.87 -40.15 4.22
C GLU A 7 4.09 -39.96 2.72
N LEU A 8 5.20 -39.32 2.35
CA LEU A 8 5.63 -39.15 0.96
C LEU A 8 6.96 -39.87 0.76
N LYS A 9 6.95 -40.90 -0.08
CA LYS A 9 8.16 -41.65 -0.47
C LYS A 9 8.63 -41.17 -1.84
N SER A 10 9.85 -40.65 -1.91
CA SER A 10 10.50 -40.20 -3.14
C SER A 10 11.91 -40.74 -3.25
N ASP A 11 12.53 -40.62 -4.43
CA ASP A 11 13.93 -41.02 -4.66
C ASP A 11 14.94 -40.24 -3.80
N LEU A 12 14.51 -39.11 -3.20
CA LEU A 12 15.30 -38.28 -2.28
C LEU A 12 15.18 -38.71 -0.80
N GLY A 13 14.24 -39.58 -0.45
CA GLY A 13 14.01 -40.02 0.92
C GLY A 13 12.54 -40.14 1.32
N LEU A 14 12.33 -40.48 2.59
CA LEU A 14 11.02 -40.70 3.21
C LEU A 14 10.65 -39.49 4.08
N PHE A 15 9.60 -38.77 3.69
CA PHE A 15 9.12 -37.59 4.41
C PHE A 15 7.83 -37.95 5.16
N LYS A 16 7.81 -37.71 6.47
CA LYS A 16 6.64 -37.92 7.33
C LYS A 16 6.01 -36.58 7.70
N ASP A 17 4.68 -36.56 7.79
CA ASP A 17 3.90 -35.40 8.22
C ASP A 17 4.14 -34.13 7.37
N LEU A 18 4.18 -34.29 6.05
CA LEU A 18 4.39 -33.17 5.14
C LEU A 18 3.10 -32.33 5.01
N GLU A 19 3.17 -31.08 5.45
CA GLU A 19 2.12 -30.09 5.24
C GLU A 19 2.49 -29.15 4.09
N VAL A 20 1.68 -29.16 3.03
CA VAL A 20 1.85 -28.28 1.87
C VAL A 20 0.74 -27.24 1.88
N SER A 21 1.12 -25.98 2.10
CA SER A 21 0.26 -24.82 1.93
C SER A 21 0.43 -24.26 0.52
N ILE A 22 -0.49 -24.59 -0.38
CA ILE A 22 -0.61 -23.89 -1.66
C ILE A 22 -1.41 -22.62 -1.38
N GLY A 23 -0.92 -21.47 -1.86
CA GLY A 23 -1.53 -20.14 -1.69
C GLY A 23 -3.00 -20.07 -2.14
N LYS A 24 -3.58 -18.88 -2.06
CA LYS A 24 -5.00 -18.63 -2.37
C LYS A 24 -5.31 -19.03 -3.82
N VAL A 25 -6.13 -20.04 -4.00
CA VAL A 25 -6.73 -20.39 -5.30
C VAL A 25 -7.99 -19.54 -5.40
N VAL A 26 -7.96 -18.49 -6.23
CA VAL A 26 -9.15 -17.69 -6.52
C VAL A 26 -10.03 -18.53 -7.44
N SER A 27 -11.04 -19.19 -6.89
CA SER A 27 -11.90 -20.14 -7.61
C SER A 27 -13.25 -19.53 -8.03
N GLU A 28 -13.32 -18.23 -8.26
CA GLU A 28 -14.51 -17.60 -8.83
C GLU A 28 -14.24 -17.11 -10.24
N GLU A 29 -15.17 -17.43 -11.15
CA GLU A 29 -15.30 -16.75 -12.43
C GLU A 29 -15.64 -15.29 -12.14
N TRP A 30 -14.60 -14.46 -12.02
CA TRP A 30 -14.75 -13.04 -12.12
C TRP A 30 -15.09 -12.72 -13.57
N LEU A 31 -16.38 -12.42 -13.83
CA LEU A 31 -16.86 -12.12 -15.18
C LEU A 31 -16.23 -10.83 -15.74
N GLU A 32 -15.77 -9.94 -14.86
CA GLU A 32 -15.10 -8.70 -15.21
C GLU A 32 -13.61 -8.97 -15.47
N GLU A 33 -13.11 -8.47 -16.60
CA GLU A 33 -11.68 -8.55 -16.92
C GLU A 33 -10.87 -7.72 -15.91
N ALA A 34 -9.85 -8.33 -15.32
CA ALA A 34 -8.98 -7.63 -14.38
C ALA A 34 -8.24 -6.48 -15.09
N GLY A 35 -8.16 -5.34 -14.41
CA GLY A 35 -7.34 -4.22 -14.89
C GLY A 35 -5.85 -4.59 -14.99
N PRO A 36 -5.04 -3.77 -15.66
CA PRO A 36 -3.65 -4.12 -15.97
C PRO A 36 -2.71 -4.13 -14.75
N THR A 37 -3.10 -3.54 -13.63
CA THR A 37 -2.22 -3.28 -12.48
C THR A 37 -2.87 -3.64 -11.13
N PRO A 38 -3.24 -4.90 -10.87
CA PRO A 38 -3.69 -5.32 -9.54
C PRO A 38 -2.51 -5.31 -8.56
N PHE A 39 -2.74 -4.89 -7.32
CA PHE A 39 -1.72 -4.71 -6.28
C PHE A 39 -0.52 -3.88 -6.77
N PRO A 40 -0.75 -2.66 -7.30
CA PRO A 40 0.31 -1.86 -7.89
C PRO A 40 1.40 -1.57 -6.85
N THR A 41 2.64 -1.61 -7.28
CA THR A 41 3.79 -1.11 -6.53
C THR A 41 3.93 0.40 -6.69
N ILE A 42 4.79 1.02 -5.89
CA ILE A 42 5.07 2.47 -5.93
C ILE A 42 5.51 3.02 -7.30
N THR A 43 5.80 2.17 -8.29
CA THR A 43 6.20 2.59 -9.65
C THR A 43 5.17 2.32 -10.73
N ASP A 44 4.18 1.46 -10.49
CA ASP A 44 3.35 0.91 -11.58
C ASP A 44 2.38 1.95 -12.17
N LEU A 45 1.97 2.93 -11.36
CA LEU A 45 1.08 4.02 -11.79
C LEU A 45 1.81 5.30 -12.18
N ARG A 46 3.15 5.30 -12.14
CA ARG A 46 3.99 6.49 -12.37
C ARG A 46 3.69 7.18 -13.70
N ASP A 47 3.49 6.42 -14.76
CA ASP A 47 3.20 6.99 -16.08
C ASP A 47 1.85 7.71 -16.13
N TRP A 48 0.87 7.23 -15.35
CA TRP A 48 -0.41 7.92 -15.18
C TRP A 48 -0.26 9.17 -14.31
N ASP A 49 0.45 9.05 -13.20
CA ASP A 49 0.73 10.15 -12.28
C ASP A 49 1.43 11.32 -12.99
N LEU A 50 2.44 11.03 -13.81
CA LEU A 50 3.14 12.05 -14.58
C LEU A 50 2.26 12.72 -15.62
N LYS A 51 1.27 12.03 -16.21
CA LYS A 51 0.28 12.68 -17.09
C LYS A 51 -0.57 13.67 -16.31
N LEU A 52 -0.95 13.36 -15.07
CA LEU A 52 -1.66 14.29 -14.19
C LEU A 52 -0.78 15.48 -13.84
N LEU A 53 0.48 15.25 -13.43
CA LEU A 53 1.43 16.29 -13.01
C LEU A 53 1.86 17.21 -14.16
N GLN A 54 1.82 16.73 -15.41
CA GLN A 54 2.03 17.56 -16.60
C GLN A 54 0.92 18.61 -16.76
N ARG A 55 -0.33 18.24 -16.46
CA ARG A 55 -1.49 19.14 -16.54
C ARG A 55 -1.62 20.00 -15.29
N TYR A 56 -1.53 19.39 -14.12
CA TYR A 56 -1.66 20.00 -12.80
C TYR A 56 -0.27 20.08 -12.16
N LYS A 57 0.48 21.10 -12.55
CA LYS A 57 1.86 21.27 -12.09
C LYS A 57 1.89 21.53 -10.59
N PRO A 58 2.74 20.80 -9.83
CA PRO A 58 2.96 21.09 -8.43
C PRO A 58 3.42 22.53 -8.23
N PHE A 59 2.91 23.15 -7.18
CA PHE A 59 3.32 24.47 -6.75
C PHE A 59 4.00 24.38 -5.38
N TYR A 60 5.26 24.78 -5.34
CA TYR A 60 6.14 24.64 -4.19
C TYR A 60 6.26 25.98 -3.46
N MET A 61 5.56 26.10 -2.33
CA MET A 61 5.67 27.25 -1.42
C MET A 61 6.28 26.80 -0.09
N PRO A 62 7.58 27.00 0.16
CA PRO A 62 8.25 26.47 1.35
C PRO A 62 7.78 27.17 2.62
N PHE A 63 7.39 26.38 3.62
CA PHE A 63 7.13 26.88 4.98
C PHE A 63 8.44 27.08 5.78
N CYS A 64 9.53 26.47 5.33
CA CYS A 64 10.85 26.53 5.93
C CYS A 64 11.91 26.40 4.84
N ASP A 65 12.91 27.28 4.85
CA ASP A 65 13.98 27.27 3.85
C ASP A 65 15.10 26.27 4.13
N LEU A 66 14.97 25.46 5.18
CA LEU A 66 16.01 24.55 5.67
C LEU A 66 15.57 23.08 5.58
N CYS A 67 16.51 22.21 5.22
CA CYS A 67 16.37 20.77 5.40
C CYS A 67 17.11 20.30 6.67
N CYS A 68 16.39 19.59 7.55
CA CYS A 68 16.90 19.13 8.85
C CYS A 68 16.75 17.61 9.06
N LEU A 69 16.57 16.82 7.99
CA LEU A 69 16.19 15.39 8.11
C LEU A 69 17.36 14.42 8.38
N CYS A 70 18.61 14.89 8.46
CA CYS A 70 19.75 14.04 8.79
C CYS A 70 20.91 14.83 9.39
N THR A 71 21.95 14.11 9.81
CA THR A 71 23.14 14.66 10.48
C THR A 71 24.11 15.41 9.56
N PHE A 72 23.94 15.34 8.23
CA PHE A 72 24.64 16.24 7.31
C PHE A 72 24.08 17.66 7.33
N GLY A 73 22.82 17.83 7.76
CA GLY A 73 22.17 19.14 7.90
C GLY A 73 22.37 19.78 9.28
N LYS A 74 21.90 21.01 9.51
CA LYS A 74 20.89 21.76 8.72
C LYS A 74 21.44 22.31 7.39
N CYS A 75 20.75 22.03 6.28
CA CYS A 75 21.08 22.54 4.95
C CYS A 75 20.19 23.75 4.61
N ASP A 76 20.79 24.86 4.18
CA ASP A 76 20.09 26.03 3.62
C ASP A 76 19.78 25.79 2.13
N LEU A 77 18.49 25.79 1.79
CA LEU A 77 17.97 25.54 0.45
C LEU A 77 17.43 26.82 -0.23
N THR A 78 17.70 28.01 0.32
CA THR A 78 17.29 29.29 -0.28
C THR A 78 17.79 29.44 -1.72
N GLY A 79 16.95 30.03 -2.59
CA GLY A 79 17.22 30.15 -4.01
C GLY A 79 17.31 28.78 -4.69
N ASP A 80 18.38 28.55 -5.46
CA ASP A 80 18.62 27.29 -6.18
C ASP A 80 19.66 26.40 -5.49
N LYS A 81 19.88 26.59 -4.18
CA LYS A 81 20.82 25.79 -3.41
C LYS A 81 20.37 24.33 -3.29
N ARG A 82 21.35 23.45 -3.09
CA ARG A 82 21.16 22.04 -2.83
C ARG A 82 21.73 21.68 -1.47
N GLY A 83 21.07 20.76 -0.77
CA GLY A 83 21.57 20.21 0.47
C GLY A 83 22.80 19.32 0.24
N ALA A 84 23.42 18.88 1.33
CA ALA A 84 24.61 18.02 1.26
C ALA A 84 24.38 16.70 0.49
N CYS A 85 23.15 16.20 0.45
CA CYS A 85 22.77 15.01 -0.31
C CYS A 85 22.30 15.31 -1.75
N GLY A 86 22.39 16.55 -2.22
CA GLY A 86 22.01 16.96 -3.57
C GLY A 86 20.57 17.46 -3.72
N LEU A 87 19.69 17.20 -2.76
CA LEU A 87 18.27 17.60 -2.81
C LEU A 87 18.10 19.13 -2.83
N ASN A 88 17.26 19.65 -3.74
CA ASN A 88 16.90 21.07 -3.80
C ASN A 88 15.60 21.37 -3.02
N MET A 89 15.16 22.63 -3.01
CA MET A 89 13.93 23.03 -2.31
C MET A 89 12.69 22.26 -2.77
N ALA A 90 12.46 22.16 -4.09
CA ALA A 90 11.29 21.48 -4.64
C ALA A 90 11.23 20.01 -4.20
N GLY A 91 12.34 19.27 -4.35
CA GLY A 91 12.41 17.88 -3.88
C GLY A 91 12.20 17.78 -2.37
N GLN A 92 12.75 18.72 -1.57
CA GLN A 92 12.59 18.70 -0.12
C GLN A 92 11.14 18.93 0.28
N GLN A 93 10.45 19.84 -0.40
CA GLN A 93 9.02 20.08 -0.18
C GLN A 93 8.20 18.85 -0.52
N SER A 94 8.39 18.25 -1.70
CA SER A 94 7.70 17.03 -2.10
C SER A 94 7.96 15.89 -1.11
N ARG A 95 9.18 15.77 -0.61
CA ARG A 95 9.54 14.78 0.41
C ARG A 95 8.82 14.99 1.74
N ILE A 96 8.65 16.25 2.19
CA ILE A 96 7.86 16.56 3.38
C ILE A 96 6.37 16.25 3.16
N VAL A 97 5.85 16.53 1.97
CA VAL A 97 4.45 16.17 1.62
C VAL A 97 4.29 14.65 1.63
N LEU A 98 5.20 13.89 1.03
CA LEU A 98 5.16 12.42 1.09
C LEU A 98 5.20 11.90 2.53
N LEU A 99 6.05 12.48 3.40
CA LEU A 99 6.05 12.15 4.83
C LEU A 99 4.68 12.40 5.47
N ALA A 100 4.04 13.54 5.18
CA ALA A 100 2.71 13.85 5.69
C ALA A 100 1.64 12.86 5.19
N CYS A 101 1.67 12.49 3.92
CA CYS A 101 0.77 11.48 3.35
C CYS A 101 1.01 10.09 3.95
N CYS A 102 2.27 9.69 4.18
CA CYS A 102 2.59 8.45 4.88
C CYS A 102 2.05 8.45 6.32
N ILE A 103 2.07 9.58 7.03
CA ILE A 103 1.47 9.69 8.38
C ILE A 103 -0.05 9.45 8.32
N GLY A 104 -0.73 10.05 7.34
CA GLY A 104 -2.16 9.84 7.12
C GLY A 104 -2.49 8.38 6.81
N ALA A 105 -1.84 7.83 5.78
CA ALA A 105 -1.98 6.43 5.37
C ALA A 105 -1.69 5.46 6.53
N ALA A 106 -0.61 5.68 7.28
CA ALA A 106 -0.27 4.86 8.44
C ALA A 106 -1.38 4.87 9.50
N THR A 107 -2.05 6.01 9.70
CA THR A 107 -3.14 6.15 10.67
C THR A 107 -4.33 5.26 10.29
N HIS A 108 -4.82 5.38 9.05
CA HIS A 108 -5.98 4.60 8.61
C HIS A 108 -5.66 3.12 8.42
N ILE A 109 -4.48 2.78 7.88
CA ILE A 109 -4.03 1.39 7.75
C ILE A 109 -3.88 0.74 9.13
N SER A 110 -3.27 1.43 10.11
CA SER A 110 -3.15 0.92 11.48
C SER A 110 -4.50 0.74 12.16
N HIS A 111 -5.45 1.64 11.91
CA HIS A 111 -6.80 1.52 12.44
C HIS A 111 -7.52 0.29 11.88
N ALA A 112 -7.47 0.11 10.55
CA ALA A 112 -8.02 -1.05 9.86
C ALA A 112 -7.37 -2.35 10.35
N ARG A 113 -6.05 -2.40 10.47
CA ARG A 113 -5.30 -3.54 11.01
C ARG A 113 -5.78 -3.94 12.38
N HIS A 114 -5.88 -2.99 13.31
CA HIS A 114 -6.34 -3.28 14.66
C HIS A 114 -7.77 -3.83 14.70
N LEU A 115 -8.69 -3.26 13.90
CA LEU A 115 -10.06 -3.75 13.80
C LEU A 115 -10.12 -5.18 13.24
N VAL A 116 -9.47 -5.42 12.10
CA VAL A 116 -9.49 -6.72 11.43
C VAL A 116 -8.87 -7.80 12.32
N ASP A 117 -7.73 -7.54 12.95
CA ASP A 117 -7.09 -8.50 13.87
C ASP A 117 -8.03 -8.86 15.03
N HIS A 118 -8.65 -7.85 15.66
CA HIS A 118 -9.61 -8.06 16.75
C HIS A 118 -10.82 -8.90 16.32
N LEU A 119 -11.36 -8.63 15.13
CA LEU A 119 -12.52 -9.35 14.60
C LEU A 119 -12.16 -10.79 14.20
N ILE A 120 -10.96 -11.00 13.65
CA ILE A 120 -10.44 -12.35 13.35
C ILE A 120 -10.26 -13.15 14.63
N GLU A 121 -9.71 -12.57 15.70
CA GLU A 121 -9.60 -13.24 16.99
C GLU A 121 -10.96 -13.65 17.56
N LYS A 122 -11.98 -12.79 17.37
CA LYS A 122 -13.32 -12.99 17.94
C LYS A 122 -14.21 -13.94 17.12
N PHE A 123 -14.15 -13.85 15.80
CA PHE A 123 -15.08 -14.51 14.89
C PHE A 123 -14.43 -15.52 13.94
N GLY A 124 -13.10 -15.54 13.89
CA GLY A 124 -12.32 -16.38 13.00
C GLY A 124 -12.05 -15.72 11.65
N ARG A 125 -10.94 -16.12 11.03
CA ARG A 125 -10.47 -15.59 9.74
C ARG A 125 -11.47 -15.82 8.59
N ASP A 126 -12.20 -16.92 8.63
CA ASP A 126 -13.18 -17.29 7.61
C ASP A 126 -14.57 -16.65 7.83
N HIS A 127 -14.71 -15.75 8.82
CA HIS A 127 -15.96 -15.04 9.06
C HIS A 127 -16.33 -14.19 7.84
N PRO A 128 -17.57 -14.31 7.31
CA PRO A 128 -17.98 -13.57 6.14
C PRO A 128 -18.13 -12.07 6.43
N ILE A 129 -17.82 -11.23 5.45
CA ILE A 129 -18.16 -9.80 5.48
C ILE A 129 -19.55 -9.60 4.87
N ASP A 130 -20.36 -8.72 5.46
CA ASP A 130 -21.71 -8.38 4.97
C ASP A 130 -21.94 -6.87 5.05
N VAL A 131 -21.86 -6.20 3.89
CA VAL A 131 -22.00 -4.74 3.76
C VAL A 131 -23.40 -4.30 3.34
N GLY A 132 -24.41 -5.19 3.41
CA GLY A 132 -25.78 -4.89 3.00
C GLY A 132 -26.47 -5.99 2.18
N GLY A 133 -25.96 -7.22 2.25
CA GLY A 133 -26.50 -8.41 1.62
C GLY A 133 -26.71 -8.26 0.11
N LEU A 134 -27.87 -8.71 -0.36
CA LEU A 134 -28.23 -8.65 -1.79
C LEU A 134 -28.57 -7.24 -2.30
N SER A 135 -28.51 -6.22 -1.44
CA SER A 135 -28.79 -4.83 -1.85
C SER A 135 -27.53 -4.11 -2.36
N VAL A 136 -26.35 -4.71 -2.19
CA VAL A 136 -25.07 -4.13 -2.57
C VAL A 136 -24.39 -5.04 -3.60
N GLU A 137 -24.32 -4.57 -4.84
CA GLU A 137 -23.68 -5.28 -5.96
C GLU A 137 -22.15 -5.17 -5.95
N VAL A 138 -21.62 -4.07 -5.39
CA VAL A 138 -20.19 -3.77 -5.31
C VAL A 138 -19.82 -3.46 -3.87
N GLU A 139 -19.32 -4.48 -3.17
CA GLU A 139 -19.10 -4.47 -1.72
C GLU A 139 -17.88 -3.69 -1.25
N ALA A 140 -16.81 -3.68 -2.06
CA ALA A 140 -15.54 -3.03 -1.75
C ALA A 140 -14.94 -2.44 -3.04
N PRO A 141 -15.54 -1.36 -3.60
CA PRO A 141 -15.17 -0.83 -4.91
C PRO A 141 -13.68 -0.44 -5.03
N ILE A 142 -13.09 0.15 -3.99
CA ILE A 142 -11.70 0.61 -4.02
C ILE A 142 -10.76 -0.58 -3.94
N THR A 143 -11.03 -1.54 -3.05
CA THR A 143 -10.27 -2.79 -2.92
C THR A 143 -10.35 -3.62 -4.20
N ARG A 144 -11.53 -3.75 -4.80
CA ARG A 144 -11.71 -4.43 -6.09
C ARG A 144 -10.86 -3.79 -7.19
N LEU A 145 -10.91 -2.46 -7.28
CA LEU A 145 -10.17 -1.71 -8.30
C LEU A 145 -8.65 -1.81 -8.12
N VAL A 146 -8.14 -1.60 -6.89
CA VAL A 146 -6.70 -1.53 -6.61
C VAL A 146 -6.08 -2.91 -6.51
N CYS A 147 -6.74 -3.84 -5.82
CA CYS A 147 -6.17 -5.14 -5.50
C CYS A 147 -6.60 -6.24 -6.47
N GLY A 148 -7.61 -6.01 -7.30
CA GLY A 148 -8.03 -7.07 -8.20
C GLY A 148 -8.67 -8.25 -7.44
N ILE A 149 -9.36 -8.00 -6.32
CA ILE A 149 -10.01 -9.06 -5.54
C ILE A 149 -11.43 -8.65 -5.11
N LYS A 150 -12.31 -9.65 -5.00
CA LYS A 150 -13.63 -9.53 -4.34
C LYS A 150 -13.52 -10.09 -2.92
N PRO A 151 -13.37 -9.23 -1.88
CA PRO A 151 -13.25 -9.72 -0.52
C PRO A 151 -14.56 -10.35 -0.06
N LYS A 152 -14.47 -11.44 0.71
CA LYS A 152 -15.62 -12.18 1.24
C LYS A 152 -15.53 -12.49 2.71
N THR A 153 -14.31 -12.53 3.23
CA THR A 153 -14.01 -12.89 4.61
C THR A 153 -13.07 -11.87 5.23
N LEU A 154 -13.04 -11.83 6.57
CA LEU A 154 -12.05 -11.03 7.30
C LEU A 154 -10.61 -11.37 6.89
N GLY A 155 -10.32 -12.63 6.56
CA GLY A 155 -9.03 -13.06 6.05
C GLY A 155 -8.65 -12.45 4.70
N ASP A 156 -9.63 -12.11 3.85
CA ASP A 156 -9.34 -11.42 2.59
C ASP A 156 -8.92 -9.96 2.85
N LEU A 157 -9.53 -9.32 3.85
CA LEU A 157 -9.14 -7.98 4.29
C LEU A 157 -7.75 -7.97 4.91
N GLU A 158 -7.41 -8.97 5.72
CA GLU A 158 -6.08 -9.18 6.28
C GLU A 158 -5.00 -9.29 5.20
N ASP A 159 -5.27 -10.05 4.13
CA ASP A 159 -4.34 -10.22 2.99
C ASP A 159 -4.06 -8.86 2.30
N VAL A 160 -5.09 -8.03 2.12
CA VAL A 160 -4.95 -6.70 1.51
C VAL A 160 -4.18 -5.75 2.42
N LEU A 161 -4.46 -5.77 3.74
CA LEU A 161 -3.71 -4.96 4.70
C LEU A 161 -2.21 -5.25 4.65
N GLY A 162 -1.81 -6.52 4.47
CA GLY A 162 -0.40 -6.88 4.28
C GLY A 162 0.25 -6.24 3.05
N TYR A 163 -0.52 -6.02 1.97
CA TYR A 163 -0.08 -5.23 0.82
C TYR A 163 0.07 -3.75 1.17
N LEU A 164 -0.91 -3.14 1.84
CA LEU A 164 -0.87 -1.72 2.20
C LEU A 164 0.31 -1.40 3.12
N GLU A 165 0.54 -2.24 4.14
CA GLU A 165 1.65 -2.11 5.09
C GLU A 165 3.02 -2.20 4.39
N ARG A 166 3.14 -3.09 3.40
CA ARG A 166 4.35 -3.22 2.58
C ARG A 166 4.60 -1.98 1.73
N GLU A 167 3.58 -1.48 1.02
CA GLU A 167 3.75 -0.29 0.18
C GLU A 167 3.99 0.96 1.03
N LEU A 168 3.32 1.11 2.17
CA LEU A 168 3.60 2.18 3.14
C LEU A 168 5.08 2.16 3.58
N THR A 169 5.63 0.98 3.87
CA THR A 169 7.04 0.82 4.25
C THR A 169 7.97 1.28 3.11
N ARG A 170 7.64 0.95 1.86
CA ARG A 170 8.41 1.37 0.67
C ARG A 170 8.35 2.88 0.46
N LEU A 171 7.19 3.50 0.64
CA LEU A 171 7.01 4.95 0.56
C LEU A 171 7.84 5.66 1.64
N LEU A 172 7.77 5.19 2.88
CA LEU A 172 8.56 5.76 3.98
C LEU A 172 10.07 5.61 3.71
N ALA A 173 10.51 4.47 3.19
CA ALA A 173 11.91 4.27 2.82
C ALA A 173 12.39 5.32 1.79
N ALA A 174 11.57 5.66 0.79
CA ALA A 174 11.90 6.66 -0.22
C ALA A 174 12.13 8.08 0.34
N THR A 175 11.67 8.36 1.56
CA THR A 175 11.85 9.67 2.23
C THR A 175 13.22 9.80 2.92
N HIS A 176 13.97 8.72 3.07
CA HIS A 176 15.27 8.77 3.72
C HIS A 176 16.29 9.59 2.90
N THR A 177 17.29 10.16 3.58
CA THR A 177 18.38 10.86 2.90
C THR A 177 19.10 9.94 1.91
N GLY A 178 19.33 10.46 0.69
CA GLY A 178 20.03 9.75 -0.38
C GLY A 178 19.17 8.74 -1.14
N GLN A 179 17.84 8.84 -1.05
CA GLN A 179 16.90 8.00 -1.80
C GLN A 179 16.39 8.75 -3.03
N GLU A 180 15.11 9.15 -3.06
CA GLU A 180 14.54 9.86 -4.19
C GLU A 180 15.05 11.32 -4.28
N GLU A 181 15.35 11.77 -5.50
CA GLU A 181 15.79 13.15 -5.78
C GLU A 181 14.71 13.92 -6.56
N SER A 182 13.97 13.23 -7.43
CA SER A 182 13.02 13.84 -8.33
C SER A 182 11.77 14.27 -7.59
N ASN A 183 11.49 15.58 -7.61
CA ASN A 183 10.30 16.14 -6.98
C ASN A 183 9.02 15.54 -7.59
N LEU A 184 8.98 15.30 -8.90
CA LEU A 184 7.82 14.68 -9.56
C LEU A 184 7.66 13.20 -9.17
N ASP A 185 8.76 12.48 -8.92
CA ASP A 185 8.70 11.10 -8.46
C ASP A 185 8.31 10.99 -6.97
N PHE A 186 8.57 12.03 -6.18
CA PHE A 186 7.94 12.18 -4.87
C PHE A 186 6.43 12.42 -5.00
N GLU A 187 5.97 13.28 -5.92
CA GLU A 187 4.53 13.51 -6.10
C GLU A 187 3.78 12.26 -6.61
N SER A 188 4.38 11.46 -7.50
CA SER A 188 3.80 10.17 -7.90
C SER A 188 3.67 9.22 -6.69
N LYS A 189 4.68 9.19 -5.80
CA LYS A 189 4.59 8.45 -4.53
C LYS A 189 3.53 9.02 -3.58
N VAL A 190 3.27 10.32 -3.61
CA VAL A 190 2.16 10.96 -2.87
C VAL A 190 0.81 10.45 -3.37
N PHE A 191 0.60 10.35 -4.69
CA PHE A 191 -0.61 9.75 -5.24
C PHE A 191 -0.75 8.28 -4.84
N HIS A 192 0.34 7.52 -4.87
CA HIS A 192 0.34 6.14 -4.40
C HIS A 192 -0.03 6.03 -2.90
N ALA A 193 0.50 6.91 -2.05
CA ALA A 193 0.15 6.98 -0.64
C ALA A 193 -1.35 7.25 -0.43
N GLY A 194 -1.93 8.18 -1.19
CA GLY A 194 -3.37 8.47 -1.14
C GLY A 194 -4.23 7.30 -1.62
N MET A 195 -3.79 6.58 -2.66
CA MET A 195 -4.48 5.39 -3.14
C MET A 195 -4.54 4.30 -2.06
N ILE A 196 -3.41 3.95 -1.43
CA ILE A 196 -3.40 2.92 -0.38
C ILE A 196 -4.13 3.39 0.90
N ASP A 197 -4.15 4.69 1.18
CA ASP A 197 -4.93 5.29 2.27
C ASP A 197 -6.43 5.03 2.10
N HIS A 198 -6.95 5.27 0.90
CA HIS A 198 -8.35 5.01 0.57
C HIS A 198 -8.73 3.53 0.67
N VAL A 199 -7.83 2.60 0.30
CA VAL A 199 -8.06 1.17 0.52
C VAL A 199 -8.11 0.86 2.03
N GLY A 200 -7.19 1.43 2.83
CA GLY A 200 -7.20 1.26 4.29
C GLY A 200 -8.49 1.76 4.94
N LEU A 201 -8.99 2.93 4.52
CA LEU A 201 -10.28 3.48 4.96
C LEU A 201 -11.45 2.56 4.63
N GLU A 202 -11.53 2.06 3.39
CA GLU A 202 -12.59 1.14 2.97
C GLU A 202 -12.54 -0.16 3.78
N ILE A 203 -11.35 -0.73 4.00
CA ILE A 203 -11.21 -1.95 4.81
C ILE A 203 -11.71 -1.74 6.25
N ALA A 204 -11.36 -0.62 6.88
CA ALA A 204 -11.82 -0.32 8.23
C ALA A 204 -13.36 -0.25 8.29
N ASP A 205 -13.98 0.40 7.31
CA ASP A 205 -15.43 0.59 7.27
C ASP A 205 -16.19 -0.69 6.93
N VAL A 206 -15.66 -1.52 6.03
CA VAL A 206 -16.22 -2.83 5.68
C VAL A 206 -16.13 -3.83 6.84
N ALA A 207 -15.12 -3.69 7.71
CA ALA A 207 -14.90 -4.63 8.81
C ALA A 207 -15.77 -4.37 10.06
N GLN A 208 -16.11 -3.11 10.36
CA GLN A 208 -16.76 -2.69 11.62
C GLN A 208 -18.27 -2.92 11.67
#